data_AF-A0A3M9YX82-F1
#
_entry.id   AF-A0A3M9YX82-F1
#
_cell.length_a   1.000
_cell.length_b   1.000
_cell.length_c   1.000
_cell.angle_alpha   90.00
_cell.angle_beta   90.00
_cell.angle_gamma   90.00
#
_symmetry.space_group_name_H-M   'P 1'
#
loop_
_entity.id
_entity.type
_entity.pdbx_description
1 polymer ?
#
loop_
_entity_poly.entity_id
_entity_poly.type
_entity_poly.pdbx_seq_one_letter_code
_entity_poly.pdbx_strand_id
1 'polypeptide(L)'
;MKRKQQGGLLPVAKFREILRLHELGYSQCQIAQSCAVARSTVQDYIRRATAKNLSYDQLRQLSDSEAQAALGKGRQKCEPREEPIDFAAVDAQLQHKGITLALLWQEGLDKRQWNCSYATFCRWYNQWRVRHQLSMRQVYKGGEKLFVDYCGLSVPVRDPETGTVTSAQIFVACLGASNYTYAEATPSQE
;
A
#
# COMPACT_ATOMS: atom_id res chain seq x y z
N MET A 1 -16.26 -13.52 -5.28
CA MET A 1 -16.31 -13.07 -6.70
C MET A 1 -14.88 -12.89 -7.21
N LYS A 2 -14.42 -13.72 -8.16
CA LYS A 2 -13.09 -13.56 -8.77
C LYS A 2 -13.08 -12.27 -9.60
N ARG A 3 -12.25 -11.28 -9.23
CA ARG A 3 -12.01 -10.09 -10.06
C ARG A 3 -11.50 -10.58 -11.41
N LYS A 4 -12.28 -10.40 -12.50
CA LYS A 4 -11.77 -10.55 -13.87
C LYS A 4 -10.59 -9.60 -13.98
N GLN A 5 -9.38 -10.15 -14.17
CA GLN A 5 -8.21 -9.36 -14.47
C GLN A 5 -8.47 -8.63 -15.79
N GLN A 6 -8.87 -7.36 -15.71
CA GLN A 6 -8.88 -6.49 -16.88
C GLN A 6 -7.42 -6.28 -17.28
N GLY A 7 -7.04 -6.78 -18.46
CA GLY A 7 -5.68 -6.64 -18.98
C GLY A 7 -4.79 -7.89 -18.85
N GLY A 8 -5.35 -9.09 -19.04
CA GLY A 8 -4.52 -10.27 -19.29
C GLY A 8 -3.57 -10.02 -20.47
N LEU A 9 -2.28 -10.34 -20.31
CA LEU A 9 -1.32 -10.23 -21.39
C LEU A 9 -1.75 -11.17 -22.52
N LEU A 10 -1.91 -10.63 -23.72
CA LEU A 10 -2.17 -11.46 -24.89
C LEU A 10 -0.91 -12.30 -25.18
N PRO A 11 -1.04 -13.58 -25.56
CA PRO A 11 0.11 -14.37 -25.99
C PRO A 11 0.81 -13.76 -27.21
N VAL A 12 2.15 -13.86 -27.27
CA VAL A 12 2.96 -13.30 -28.37
C VAL A 12 2.53 -13.82 -29.74
N ALA A 13 2.17 -15.10 -29.82
CA ALA A 13 1.65 -15.72 -31.05
C ALA A 13 0.44 -14.96 -31.62
N LYS A 14 -0.45 -14.45 -30.77
CA LYS A 14 -1.60 -13.66 -31.23
C LYS A 14 -1.21 -12.27 -31.71
N PHE A 15 -0.09 -11.69 -31.24
CA PHE A 15 0.41 -10.41 -31.77
C PHE A 15 0.87 -10.56 -33.21
N ARG A 16 1.70 -11.57 -33.46
CA ARG A 16 2.22 -11.85 -34.79
C ARG A 16 1.08 -12.13 -35.76
N GLU A 17 0.07 -12.88 -35.32
CA GLU A 17 -1.09 -13.19 -36.14
C GLU A 17 -1.97 -11.98 -36.44
N ILE A 18 -2.21 -11.09 -35.46
CA ILE A 18 -2.95 -9.85 -35.68
C ILE A 18 -2.28 -8.97 -36.74
N LEU A 19 -0.95 -8.84 -36.68
CA LEU A 19 -0.19 -8.02 -37.63
C LEU A 19 -0.09 -8.66 -39.02
N ARG A 20 0.09 -9.98 -39.07
CA ARG A 20 0.03 -10.75 -40.32
C ARG A 20 -1.29 -10.52 -41.06
N LEU A 21 -2.42 -10.68 -40.36
CA LEU A 21 -3.75 -10.50 -40.96
C LEU A 21 -4.03 -9.03 -41.31
N HIS A 22 -3.47 -8.09 -40.56
CA HIS A 22 -3.60 -6.68 -40.90
C HIS A 22 -2.88 -6.32 -42.21
N GLU A 23 -1.65 -6.79 -42.40
CA GLU A 23 -0.87 -6.56 -43.63
C GLU A 23 -1.47 -7.27 -44.84
N LEU A 24 -2.16 -8.40 -44.62
CA LEU A 24 -2.95 -9.09 -45.66
C LEU A 24 -4.26 -8.36 -46.03
N GLY A 25 -4.58 -7.23 -45.41
CA GLY A 25 -5.73 -6.39 -45.75
C GLY A 25 -7.06 -6.79 -45.10
N TYR A 26 -7.07 -7.68 -44.11
CA TYR A 26 -8.30 -8.04 -43.41
C TYR A 26 -8.82 -6.90 -42.53
N SER A 27 -10.15 -6.82 -42.39
CA SER A 27 -10.77 -5.84 -41.51
C SER A 27 -10.52 -6.19 -40.03
N GLN A 28 -10.44 -5.17 -39.17
CA GLN A 28 -10.24 -5.36 -37.73
C GLN A 28 -11.30 -6.27 -37.08
N CYS A 29 -12.52 -6.31 -37.62
CA CYS A 29 -13.58 -7.20 -37.16
C CYS A 29 -13.29 -8.67 -37.51
N GLN A 30 -12.82 -8.94 -38.72
CA GLN A 30 -12.43 -10.30 -39.15
C GLN A 30 -11.22 -10.80 -38.36
N ILE A 31 -10.24 -9.93 -38.12
CA ILE A 31 -9.05 -10.24 -37.31
C ILE A 31 -9.47 -10.58 -35.87
N ALA A 32 -10.38 -9.79 -35.28
CA ALA A 32 -10.89 -10.02 -33.94
C ALA A 32 -11.58 -11.38 -33.79
N GLN A 33 -12.39 -11.77 -34.78
CA GLN A 33 -13.05 -13.07 -34.84
C GLN A 33 -12.04 -14.21 -35.01
N SER A 34 -11.11 -14.09 -35.94
CA SER A 34 -10.09 -15.12 -36.23
C SER A 34 -9.16 -15.37 -35.04
N CYS A 35 -8.68 -14.29 -34.39
CA CYS A 35 -7.75 -14.39 -33.26
C CYS A 35 -8.46 -14.62 -31.90
N ALA A 36 -9.80 -14.67 -31.88
CA ALA A 36 -10.63 -14.72 -30.67
C ALA A 36 -10.22 -13.67 -29.63
N VAL A 37 -10.24 -12.40 -30.04
CA VAL A 37 -9.89 -11.22 -29.22
C VAL A 37 -10.88 -10.09 -29.45
N ALA A 38 -11.01 -9.18 -28.51
CA ALA A 38 -11.87 -8.01 -28.70
C ALA A 38 -11.32 -7.10 -29.81
N ARG A 39 -12.21 -6.53 -30.65
CA ARG A 39 -11.83 -5.57 -31.71
C ARG A 39 -11.01 -4.40 -31.17
N SER A 40 -11.37 -3.88 -30.00
CA SER A 40 -10.62 -2.80 -29.33
C SER A 40 -9.17 -3.20 -29.00
N THR A 41 -8.93 -4.48 -28.74
CA THR A 41 -7.59 -5.02 -28.49
C THR A 41 -6.79 -5.08 -29.78
N VAL A 42 -7.39 -5.54 -30.89
CA VAL A 42 -6.78 -5.53 -32.24
C VAL A 42 -6.38 -4.10 -32.63
N GLN A 43 -7.29 -3.14 -32.48
CA GLN A 43 -7.05 -1.74 -32.79
C GLN A 43 -5.89 -1.14 -31.98
N ASP A 44 -5.84 -1.41 -30.67
CA ASP A 44 -4.75 -0.96 -29.78
C ASP A 44 -3.39 -1.54 -30.20
N TYR A 45 -3.32 -2.83 -30.55
CA TYR A 45 -2.06 -3.46 -30.98
C TYR A 45 -1.59 -2.98 -32.35
N ILE A 46 -2.50 -2.80 -33.31
CA ILE A 46 -2.17 -2.19 -34.61
C ILE A 46 -1.59 -0.78 -34.40
N ARG A 47 -2.27 0.06 -33.60
CA ARG A 47 -1.81 1.41 -33.30
C ARG A 47 -0.41 1.43 -32.67
N ARG A 48 -0.12 0.50 -31.75
CA ARG A 48 1.20 0.37 -31.12
C ARG A 48 2.29 -0.07 -32.10
N ALA A 49 1.98 -0.99 -33.01
CA ALA A 49 2.90 -1.44 -34.04
C ALA A 49 3.22 -0.32 -35.04
N THR A 50 2.19 0.42 -35.49
CA THR A 50 2.37 1.60 -36.36
C THR A 50 3.21 2.67 -35.66
N ALA A 51 2.97 2.95 -34.37
CA ALA A 51 3.75 3.94 -33.61
C ALA A 51 5.24 3.56 -33.46
N LYS A 52 5.58 2.27 -33.57
CA LYS A 52 6.95 1.76 -33.51
C LYS A 52 7.51 1.41 -34.89
N ASN A 53 6.77 1.66 -35.98
CA ASN A 53 7.09 1.26 -37.34
C ASN A 53 7.47 -0.23 -37.47
N LEU A 54 6.79 -1.11 -36.72
CA LEU A 54 7.06 -2.54 -36.73
C LEU A 54 6.16 -3.25 -37.74
N SER A 55 6.75 -3.89 -38.73
CA SER A 55 6.07 -4.81 -39.65
C SER A 55 6.01 -6.24 -39.10
N TYR A 56 5.17 -7.08 -39.71
CA TYR A 56 5.10 -8.51 -39.43
C TYR A 56 6.46 -9.20 -39.62
N ASP A 57 7.17 -8.89 -40.70
CA ASP A 57 8.48 -9.48 -40.99
C ASP A 57 9.51 -9.16 -39.92
N GLN A 58 9.51 -7.92 -39.42
CA GLN A 58 10.39 -7.51 -38.32
C GLN A 58 10.00 -8.21 -37.00
N LEU A 59 8.71 -8.33 -36.70
CA LEU A 59 8.24 -9.04 -35.50
C LEU A 59 8.44 -10.55 -35.53
N ARG A 60 8.52 -11.14 -36.72
CA ARG A 60 8.85 -12.55 -36.90
C ARG A 60 10.31 -12.85 -36.54
N GLN A 61 11.21 -11.89 -36.73
CA GLN A 61 12.62 -12.01 -36.40
C GLN A 61 12.91 -11.78 -34.91
N LEU A 62 12.03 -11.07 -34.20
CA LEU A 62 12.16 -10.82 -32.76
C LEU A 62 11.79 -12.05 -31.92
N SER A 63 12.54 -12.27 -30.85
CA SER A 63 12.20 -13.27 -29.82
C SER A 63 10.88 -12.94 -29.12
N ASP A 64 10.27 -13.94 -28.48
CA ASP A 64 9.00 -13.75 -27.77
C ASP A 64 9.09 -12.69 -26.66
N SER A 65 10.23 -12.62 -25.96
CA SER A 65 10.48 -11.60 -24.94
C SER A 65 10.61 -10.19 -25.53
N GLU A 66 11.27 -10.05 -26.67
CA GLU A 66 11.46 -8.75 -27.33
C GLU A 66 10.15 -8.24 -27.94
N ALA A 67 9.37 -9.12 -28.58
CA ALA A 67 8.04 -8.78 -29.09
C ALA A 67 7.09 -8.37 -27.95
N GLN A 68 7.16 -9.04 -26.81
CA GLN A 68 6.40 -8.69 -25.61
C GLN A 68 6.85 -7.33 -25.03
N ALA A 69 8.14 -7.04 -25.00
CA ALA A 69 8.66 -5.75 -24.54
C ALA A 69 8.29 -4.60 -25.51
N ALA A 70 8.29 -4.88 -26.82
CA ALA A 70 7.98 -3.91 -27.85
C ALA A 70 6.48 -3.57 -27.91
N LEU A 71 5.58 -4.56 -27.89
CA LEU A 71 4.15 -4.31 -28.10
C LEU A 71 3.28 -4.58 -26.86
N GLY A 72 3.79 -5.34 -25.90
CA GLY A 72 3.04 -5.76 -24.73
C GLY A 72 2.55 -4.57 -23.90
N LYS A 73 1.43 -4.81 -23.21
CA LYS A 73 0.93 -3.94 -22.14
C LYS A 73 1.78 -4.15 -20.89
N GLY A 74 3.08 -3.93 -21.02
CA GLY A 74 3.98 -3.91 -19.88
C GLY A 74 3.49 -2.81 -18.95
N ARG A 75 3.05 -3.20 -17.74
CA ARG A 75 2.99 -2.26 -16.62
C ARG A 75 4.43 -1.73 -16.53
N GLN A 76 4.66 -0.44 -16.78
CA GLN A 76 5.96 0.15 -16.50
C GLN A 76 6.30 -0.32 -15.08
N LYS A 77 7.39 -1.09 -14.95
CA LYS A 77 8.02 -1.23 -13.64
C LYS A 77 8.48 0.18 -13.33
N CYS A 78 7.65 0.95 -12.64
CA CYS A 78 8.19 2.01 -11.81
C CYS A 78 9.08 1.26 -10.84
N GLU A 79 10.39 1.32 -11.09
CA GLU A 79 11.32 0.96 -10.05
C GLU A 79 10.91 1.78 -8.83
N PRO A 80 10.63 1.12 -7.68
CA PRO A 80 10.42 1.88 -6.47
C PRO A 80 11.69 2.70 -6.31
N ARG A 81 11.56 4.02 -6.42
CA ARG A 81 12.58 4.93 -5.95
C ARG A 81 12.61 4.68 -4.45
N GLU A 82 13.45 3.73 -4.02
CA GLU A 82 13.70 3.48 -2.62
C GLU A 82 14.46 4.71 -2.15
N GLU A 83 13.71 5.74 -1.75
CA GLU A 83 14.25 6.77 -0.89
C GLU A 83 14.67 6.04 0.39
N PRO A 84 15.96 6.07 0.78
CA PRO A 84 16.40 5.38 1.98
C PRO A 84 15.90 6.17 3.19
N ILE A 85 14.65 5.89 3.59
CA ILE A 85 14.10 6.40 4.84
C ILE A 85 14.63 5.50 5.95
N ASP A 86 15.33 6.11 6.92
CA ASP A 86 15.73 5.43 8.14
C ASP A 86 14.51 5.26 9.06
N PHE A 87 13.81 4.14 8.88
CA PHE A 87 12.64 3.81 9.69
C PHE A 87 12.98 3.47 11.15
N ALA A 88 14.23 3.18 11.49
CA ALA A 88 14.62 2.97 12.89
C ALA A 88 14.58 4.28 13.68
N ALA A 89 15.06 5.37 13.09
CA ALA A 89 14.95 6.70 13.69
C ALA A 89 13.48 7.17 13.80
N VAL A 90 12.64 6.83 12.81
CA VAL A 90 11.20 7.12 12.83
C VAL A 90 10.49 6.34 13.96
N ASP A 91 10.79 5.05 14.13
CA ASP A 91 10.21 4.22 15.19
C ASP A 91 10.61 4.70 16.59
N ALA A 92 11.87 5.11 16.78
CA ALA A 92 12.34 5.69 18.04
C ALA A 92 11.57 6.97 18.41
N GLN A 93 11.31 7.85 17.43
CA GLN A 93 10.53 9.07 17.67
C GLN A 93 9.06 8.77 17.99
N LEU A 94 8.47 7.74 17.36
CA LEU A 94 7.10 7.32 17.64
C LEU A 94 6.88 6.83 19.08
N GLN A 95 7.93 6.47 19.82
CA GLN A 95 7.82 6.11 21.24
C GLN A 95 7.56 7.33 22.15
N HIS A 96 7.75 8.56 21.67
CA HIS A 96 7.47 9.76 22.46
C HIS A 96 5.99 10.12 22.46
N LYS A 97 5.50 10.61 23.61
CA LYS A 97 4.10 11.01 23.80
C LYS A 97 3.70 12.09 22.79
N GLY A 98 2.56 11.89 22.13
CA GLY A 98 1.98 12.87 21.19
C GLY A 98 2.55 12.83 19.77
N ILE A 99 3.56 12.00 19.49
CA ILE A 99 4.12 11.85 18.16
C ILE A 99 3.28 10.87 17.33
N THR A 100 2.98 11.25 16.10
CA THR A 100 2.22 10.40 15.16
C THR A 100 2.99 10.22 13.85
N LEU A 101 2.69 9.13 13.13
CA LEU A 101 3.26 8.89 11.80
C LEU A 101 2.94 10.04 10.83
N ALA A 102 1.77 10.65 10.96
CA ALA A 102 1.35 11.79 10.15
C ALA A 102 2.22 13.02 10.42
N LEU A 103 2.51 13.30 11.70
CA LEU A 103 3.38 14.40 12.11
C LEU A 103 4.80 14.22 11.56
N LEU A 104 5.39 13.04 11.74
CA LEU A 104 6.75 12.76 11.25
C LEU A 104 6.82 12.86 9.72
N TRP A 105 5.81 12.34 9.01
CA TRP A 105 5.69 12.46 7.56
C TRP A 105 5.62 13.93 7.10
N GLN A 106 4.84 14.77 7.77
CA GLN A 106 4.77 16.21 7.47
C GLN A 106 6.11 16.90 7.71
N GLU A 107 6.78 16.65 8.84
CA GLU A 107 8.10 17.23 9.09
C GLU A 107 9.15 16.82 8.04
N GLY A 108 9.12 15.57 7.58
CA GLY A 108 10.02 15.09 6.55
C GLY A 108 9.76 15.72 5.18
N LEU A 109 8.50 16.05 4.86
CA LEU A 109 8.16 16.84 3.68
C LEU A 109 8.67 18.28 3.80
N ASP A 110 8.47 18.91 4.95
CA ASP A 110 8.91 20.29 5.22
C ASP A 110 10.44 20.42 5.13
N LYS A 111 11.16 19.42 5.66
CA LYS A 111 12.63 19.30 5.55
C LYS A 111 13.11 18.87 4.16
N ARG A 112 12.21 18.64 3.19
CA ARG A 112 12.46 18.10 1.85
C ARG A 112 13.28 16.80 1.84
N GLN A 113 13.14 16.00 2.90
CA GLN A 113 13.85 14.73 3.05
C GLN A 113 13.17 13.62 2.25
N TRP A 114 11.84 13.68 2.11
CA TRP A 114 11.03 12.64 1.48
C TRP A 114 10.13 13.22 0.40
N ASN A 115 9.83 12.43 -0.64
CA ASN A 115 8.90 12.82 -1.71
C ASN A 115 7.84 11.74 -1.95
N CYS A 116 7.28 11.23 -0.86
CA CYS A 116 6.25 10.19 -0.90
C CYS A 116 4.94 10.68 -0.28
N SER A 117 3.82 10.12 -0.77
CA SER A 117 2.52 10.36 -0.14
C SER A 117 2.42 9.67 1.22
N TYR A 118 1.59 10.20 2.12
CA TYR A 118 1.37 9.63 3.45
C TYR A 118 1.02 8.13 3.41
N ALA A 119 0.15 7.73 2.48
CA ALA A 119 -0.22 6.32 2.30
C ALA A 119 0.98 5.44 1.92
N THR A 120 1.89 5.96 1.07
CA THR A 120 3.11 5.26 0.67
C THR A 120 4.08 5.15 1.84
N PHE A 121 4.27 6.23 2.59
CA PHE A 121 5.09 6.28 3.80
C PHE A 121 4.61 5.24 4.82
N CYS A 122 3.32 5.24 5.15
CA CYS A 122 2.71 4.26 6.05
C CYS A 122 2.89 2.82 5.56
N ARG A 123 2.77 2.58 4.24
CA ARG A 123 3.00 1.25 3.68
C ARG A 123 4.45 0.79 3.88
N TRP A 124 5.42 1.64 3.57
CA TRP A 124 6.83 1.34 3.73
C TRP A 124 7.20 1.11 5.20
N TYR A 125 6.73 1.99 6.10
CA TYR A 125 6.92 1.83 7.54
C TYR A 125 6.35 0.51 8.06
N ASN A 126 5.13 0.13 7.65
CA ASN A 126 4.53 -1.14 8.04
C ASN A 126 5.33 -2.35 7.53
N GLN A 127 5.82 -2.31 6.29
CA GLN A 127 6.68 -3.37 5.74
C GLN A 127 8.00 -3.49 6.51
N TRP A 128 8.59 -2.37 6.89
CA TRP A 128 9.77 -2.35 7.74
C TRP A 128 9.46 -2.92 9.13
N ARG A 129 8.39 -2.45 9.78
CA ARG A 129 8.02 -2.84 11.14
C ARG A 129 7.74 -4.34 11.29
N VAL A 130 7.09 -4.97 10.31
CA VAL A 130 6.85 -6.43 10.33
C VAL A 130 8.15 -7.23 10.38
N ARG A 131 9.22 -6.75 9.71
CA ARG A 131 10.54 -7.41 9.75
C ARG A 131 11.24 -7.29 11.11
N HIS A 132 10.83 -6.32 11.93
CA HIS A 132 11.46 -5.99 13.22
C HIS A 132 10.57 -6.35 14.43
N GLN A 133 9.37 -6.90 14.20
CA GLN A 133 8.51 -7.37 15.29
C GLN A 133 9.02 -8.72 15.84
N LEU A 134 9.74 -8.66 16.95
CA LEU A 134 9.91 -9.80 17.84
C LEU A 134 8.60 -10.01 18.58
N SER A 135 7.73 -10.91 18.10
CA SER A 135 6.53 -11.25 18.85
C SER A 135 6.90 -12.14 20.04
N MET A 136 6.73 -11.66 21.26
CA MET A 136 6.70 -12.51 22.46
C MET A 136 5.23 -12.85 22.75
N ARG A 137 4.80 -14.06 22.41
CA ARG A 137 3.44 -14.51 22.71
C ARG A 137 3.32 -14.79 24.21
N GLN A 138 2.58 -13.93 24.91
CA GLN A 138 2.22 -14.14 26.31
C GLN A 138 0.85 -14.82 26.39
N VAL A 139 0.74 -15.84 27.23
CA VAL A 139 -0.52 -16.54 27.51
C VAL A 139 -1.00 -16.11 28.89
N TYR A 140 -2.24 -15.63 28.98
CA TYR A 140 -2.86 -15.16 30.21
C TYR A 140 -4.04 -16.05 30.56
N LYS A 141 -4.00 -16.70 31.73
CA LYS A 141 -5.16 -17.40 32.27
C LYS A 141 -6.07 -16.41 32.99
N GLY A 142 -7.37 -16.63 32.92
CA GLY A 142 -8.37 -15.76 33.57
C GLY A 142 -8.11 -15.66 35.08
N GLY A 143 -8.07 -14.43 35.60
CA GLY A 143 -7.92 -14.14 37.04
C GLY A 143 -6.48 -14.18 37.59
N GLU A 144 -5.46 -14.55 36.81
CA GLU A 144 -4.08 -14.64 37.33
C GLU A 144 -3.31 -13.32 37.29
N LYS A 145 -3.61 -12.45 36.32
CA LYS A 145 -2.87 -11.19 36.11
C LYS A 145 -3.81 -10.03 35.81
N LEU A 146 -3.61 -8.94 36.55
CA LEU A 146 -4.20 -7.63 36.31
C LEU A 146 -3.06 -6.68 35.97
N PHE A 147 -3.18 -5.97 34.84
CA PHE A 147 -2.29 -4.87 34.48
C PHE A 147 -2.89 -3.58 34.98
N VAL A 148 -2.05 -2.71 35.53
CA VAL A 148 -2.47 -1.44 36.13
C VAL A 148 -1.50 -0.37 35.69
N ASP A 149 -2.00 0.77 35.23
CA ASP A 149 -1.20 1.92 34.83
C ASP A 149 -1.99 3.22 35.02
N TYR A 150 -1.26 4.33 35.11
CA TYR A 150 -1.82 5.67 35.03
C TYR A 150 -1.51 6.30 33.68
N CYS A 151 -2.51 6.90 33.05
CA CYS A 151 -2.29 7.73 31.89
C CYS A 151 -1.33 8.86 32.26
N GLY A 152 -0.15 8.88 31.65
CA GLY A 152 0.86 9.90 31.94
C GLY A 152 0.52 11.30 31.41
N LEU A 153 -0.71 11.55 30.95
CA LEU A 153 -1.26 12.86 30.64
C LEU A 153 -2.47 13.09 31.55
N SER A 154 -2.51 14.25 32.20
CA SER A 154 -3.65 14.65 33.00
C SER A 154 -4.75 15.25 32.14
N VAL A 155 -6.00 15.03 32.52
CA VAL A 155 -7.20 15.48 31.80
C VAL A 155 -7.91 16.57 32.62
N PRO A 156 -8.30 17.71 32.02
CA PRO A 156 -9.07 18.72 32.73
C PRO A 156 -10.51 18.24 32.97
N VAL A 157 -10.95 18.30 34.22
CA VAL A 157 -12.32 18.02 34.66
C VAL A 157 -12.95 19.31 35.11
N ARG A 158 -14.12 19.63 34.57
CA ARG A 158 -14.86 20.85 34.92
C ARG A 158 -16.03 20.50 35.80
N ASP A 159 -16.09 21.12 36.97
CA ASP A 159 -17.27 21.08 37.83
C ASP A 159 -18.41 21.86 37.17
N PRO A 160 -19.58 21.23 36.90
CA PRO A 160 -20.70 21.89 36.27
C PRO A 160 -21.38 22.95 37.15
N GLU A 161 -21.27 22.87 38.48
CA GLU A 161 -21.91 23.81 39.41
C GLU A 161 -21.01 25.01 39.69
N THR A 162 -19.73 24.78 39.99
CA THR A 162 -18.79 25.86 40.34
C THR A 162 -18.05 26.43 39.13
N GLY A 163 -18.00 25.69 38.03
CA GLY A 163 -17.24 26.05 36.83
C GLY A 163 -15.72 25.87 36.96
N THR A 164 -15.24 25.43 38.12
CA THR A 164 -13.82 25.21 38.43
C THR A 164 -13.24 24.09 37.56
N VAL A 165 -12.01 24.29 37.06
CA VAL A 165 -11.29 23.27 36.28
C VAL A 165 -10.19 22.68 37.15
N THR A 166 -10.25 21.37 37.38
CA THR A 166 -9.23 20.60 38.09
C THR A 166 -8.57 19.61 37.14
N SER A 167 -7.31 19.28 37.42
CA SER A 167 -6.57 18.28 36.65
C SER A 167 -6.78 16.92 37.28
N ALA A 168 -7.26 15.94 36.51
CA ALA A 168 -7.43 14.56 36.95
C ALA A 168 -6.45 13.64 36.22
N GLN A 169 -6.07 12.55 36.88
CA GLN A 169 -5.25 11.49 36.29
C GLN A 169 -6.14 10.30 35.99
N ILE A 170 -5.91 9.62 34.87
CA ILE A 170 -6.73 8.46 34.48
C ILE A 170 -6.03 7.18 34.90
N PHE A 171 -6.58 6.52 35.91
CA PHE A 171 -6.24 5.16 36.27
C PHE A 171 -6.83 4.20 35.24
N VAL A 172 -6.04 3.21 34.80
CA VAL A 172 -6.49 2.17 33.89
C VAL A 172 -6.03 0.81 34.41
N ALA A 173 -6.96 -0.14 34.48
CA ALA A 173 -6.66 -1.52 34.78
C ALA A 173 -7.21 -2.46 33.71
N CYS A 174 -6.50 -3.54 33.39
CA CYS A 174 -6.94 -4.50 32.36
C CYS A 174 -6.60 -5.94 32.75
N LEU A 175 -7.61 -6.83 32.64
CA LEU A 175 -7.40 -8.27 32.82
C LEU A 175 -6.73 -8.88 31.59
N GLY A 176 -5.58 -9.53 31.78
CA GLY A 176 -4.76 -10.02 30.67
C GLY A 176 -5.41 -11.09 29.78
N ALA A 177 -6.34 -11.89 30.32
CA ALA A 177 -6.98 -12.98 29.58
C ALA A 177 -8.19 -12.52 28.75
N SER A 178 -8.98 -11.58 29.27
CA SER A 178 -10.22 -11.12 28.66
C SER A 178 -10.11 -9.76 27.99
N ASN A 179 -9.00 -9.04 28.20
CA ASN A 179 -8.86 -7.61 27.88
C ASN A 179 -10.02 -6.77 28.46
N TYR A 180 -10.55 -7.17 29.62
CA TYR A 180 -11.58 -6.41 30.29
C TYR A 180 -10.94 -5.18 30.95
N THR A 181 -11.25 -4.00 30.39
CA THR A 181 -10.64 -2.73 30.78
C THR A 181 -11.54 -1.96 31.74
N TYR A 182 -10.95 -1.49 32.83
CA TYR A 182 -11.51 -0.53 33.77
C TYR A 182 -10.73 0.79 33.66
N ALA A 183 -11.42 1.92 33.68
CA ALA A 183 -10.80 3.24 33.68
C ALA A 183 -11.55 4.19 34.61
N GLU A 184 -10.81 4.94 35.42
CA GLU A 184 -11.35 5.87 36.40
C GLU A 184 -10.50 7.15 36.46
N ALA A 185 -11.14 8.30 36.65
CA ALA A 185 -10.45 9.56 36.86
C ALA A 185 -10.23 9.78 38.37
N THR A 186 -8.98 9.86 38.81
CA THR A 186 -8.62 10.11 40.21
C THR A 186 -7.93 11.48 40.36
N PRO A 187 -8.01 12.12 41.54
CA PRO A 187 -7.32 13.39 41.80
C PRO A 187 -5.79 13.27 41.80
N SER A 188 -5.26 12.13 42.26
CA SER A 188 -3.83 11.81 42.39
C SER A 188 -3.56 10.33 42.13
N GLN A 189 -2.29 9.91 42.16
CA GLN A 189 -1.84 8.52 42.02
C GLN A 189 -1.60 7.81 43.36
N GLU A 190 -1.94 8.47 44.47
CA GLU A 190 -1.76 7.94 45.84
C GLU A 190 -2.92 7.05 46.27
#